data_AF-A0A382DCS8-F1
#
_entry.id   AF-A0A382DCS8-F1
#
_cell.length_a   1.000
_cell.length_b   1.000
_cell.length_c   1.000
_cell.angle_alpha   90.00
_cell.angle_beta   90.00
_cell.angle_gamma   90.00
#
_symmetry.space_group_name_H-M   'P 1'
#
loop_
_entity.id
_entity.type
_entity.pdbx_description
1 polymer ?
#
loop_
_entity_poly.entity_id
_entity_poly.type
_entity_poly.pdbx_seq_one_letter_code
_entity_poly.pdbx_strand_id
1 'polypeptide(L)'
;MDHKKLYIKTTLILAVFTIVEVMISYIDMPRLHQIGLLLGFAVSKIVLVAYVYMHLYYESHTLRKLLFIPIPLVVFFLVALAYDAQFNWIIQ
;
A
#
# COMPACT_ATOMS: atom_id res chain seq x y z
N MET A 1 26.63 -11.64 5.05
CA MET A 1 26.41 -10.78 6.24
C MET A 1 24.92 -10.45 6.32
N ASP A 2 24.24 -11.07 7.30
CA ASP A 2 22.90 -10.80 7.85
C ASP A 2 21.76 -10.25 6.96
N HIS A 3 21.19 -11.10 6.11
CA HIS A 3 19.95 -10.79 5.37
C HIS A 3 18.73 -10.54 6.28
N LYS A 4 18.73 -11.06 7.52
CA LYS A 4 17.60 -10.97 8.46
C LYS A 4 17.33 -9.51 8.89
N LYS A 5 18.37 -8.71 9.10
CA LYS A 5 18.24 -7.28 9.44
C LYS A 5 17.56 -6.45 8.34
N LEU A 6 17.79 -6.77 7.07
CA LEU A 6 17.18 -6.04 5.95
C LEU A 6 15.65 -6.25 5.91
N TYR A 7 15.21 -7.49 6.14
CA TYR A 7 13.79 -7.82 6.23
C TYR A 7 13.11 -7.17 7.43
N ILE A 8 13.71 -7.28 8.63
CA ILE A 8 13.16 -6.69 9.85
C ILE A 8 13.03 -5.17 9.71
N LYS A 9 14.04 -4.50 9.14
CA LYS A 9 14.00 -3.06 8.90
C LYS A 9 12.89 -2.67 7.93
N THR A 10 12.67 -3.48 6.89
CA THR A 10 11.61 -3.25 5.89
C THR A 10 10.22 -3.45 6.49
N THR A 11 10.00 -4.53 7.24
CA THR A 11 8.75 -4.78 7.97
C THR A 11 8.46 -3.66 8.97
N LEU A 12 9.48 -3.15 9.66
CA LEU A 12 9.32 -2.03 10.59
C LEU A 12 8.90 -0.74 9.87
N ILE A 13 9.51 -0.41 8.73
CA ILE A 13 9.14 0.76 7.92
C ILE A 13 7.70 0.62 7.41
N LEU A 14 7.31 -0.56 6.92
CA LEU A 14 5.94 -0.87 6.49
C LEU A 14 4.93 -0.73 7.63
N ALA A 15 5.29 -1.18 8.83
CA ALA A 15 4.44 -1.06 10.02
C ALA A 15 4.23 0.42 10.40
N VAL A 16 5.31 1.21 10.43
CA VAL A 16 5.22 2.66 10.69
C VAL A 16 4.35 3.36 9.64
N PHE A 17 4.54 3.05 8.36
CA PHE A 17 3.71 3.58 7.28
C PHE A 17 2.22 3.23 7.48
N THR A 18 1.92 2.03 7.97
CA THR A 18 0.54 1.58 8.26
C THR A 18 -0.07 2.34 9.43
N ILE A 19 0.70 2.57 10.50
CA ILE A 19 0.24 3.36 11.65
C ILE A 19 -0.08 4.79 11.20
N VAL A 20 0.78 5.40 10.38
CA VAL A 20 0.56 6.74 9.84
C VAL A 20 -0.71 6.80 8.98
N GLU A 21 -0.95 5.82 8.11
CA GLU A 21 -2.19 5.76 7.34
C GLU A 21 -3.43 5.63 8.21
N VAL A 22 -3.39 4.78 9.24
CA VAL A 22 -4.52 4.64 10.17
C VAL A 22 -4.79 5.99 10.85
N MET A 23 -3.76 6.68 11.32
CA MET A 23 -3.92 8.02 11.90
C MET A 23 -4.50 9.02 10.92
N ILE A 24 -4.03 9.05 9.66
CA ILE A 24 -4.60 9.89 8.60
C ILE A 24 -6.06 9.52 8.33
N SER A 25 -6.42 8.24 8.44
CA SER A 25 -7.80 7.79 8.25
C SER A 25 -8.76 8.27 9.36
N TYR A 26 -8.24 8.61 10.55
CA TYR A 26 -9.02 9.16 11.65
C TYR A 26 -9.09 10.70 11.64
N ILE A 27 -8.29 11.35 10.79
CA ILE A 27 -8.37 12.80 10.61
C ILE A 27 -9.50 13.09 9.61
N ASP A 28 -10.44 13.93 10.03
CA ASP A 28 -11.56 14.36 9.19
C ASP A 28 -11.04 15.28 8.07
N MET A 29 -10.78 14.70 6.90
CA MET A 29 -10.30 15.38 5.70
C MET A 29 -11.32 15.22 4.57
N PRO A 30 -11.30 16.10 3.55
CA PRO A 30 -12.16 15.92 2.37
C PRO A 30 -11.85 14.56 1.72
N ARG A 31 -12.88 13.73 1.53
CA ARG A 31 -12.76 12.33 1.08
C ARG A 31 -11.81 12.14 -0.11
N LEU A 32 -11.88 13.00 -1.12
CA LEU A 32 -10.99 12.94 -2.29
C LEU A 32 -9.50 13.10 -1.93
N HIS A 33 -9.18 14.01 -1.00
CA HIS A 33 -7.80 14.21 -0.54
C HIS A 33 -7.32 13.05 0.31
N GLN A 34 -8.18 12.55 1.21
CA GLN A 34 -7.89 11.39 2.06
C GLN A 34 -7.62 10.13 1.21
N ILE A 35 -8.47 9.88 0.21
CA ILE A 35 -8.31 8.77 -0.73
C ILE A 35 -7.02 8.92 -1.54
N GLY A 36 -6.72 10.11 -2.05
CA GLY A 36 -5.47 10.37 -2.78
C GLY A 36 -4.21 10.13 -1.93
N LEU A 37 -4.23 10.55 -0.66
CA LEU A 37 -3.15 10.33 0.29
C LEU A 37 -2.97 8.84 0.62
N LEU A 38 -4.04 8.15 0.98
CA LEU A 38 -4.02 6.71 1.27
C LEU A 38 -3.57 5.89 0.05
N LEU A 39 -4.02 6.27 -1.15
CA LEU A 39 -3.57 5.63 -2.39
C LEU A 39 -2.07 5.84 -2.61
N GLY A 40 -1.56 7.07 -2.41
CA GLY A 40 -0.13 7.37 -2.51
C GLY A 40 0.70 6.57 -1.49
N PHE A 41 0.21 6.43 -0.26
CA PHE A 41 0.84 5.60 0.77
C PHE A 41 0.83 4.11 0.40
N ALA A 42 -0.30 3.60 -0.11
CA ALA A 42 -0.42 2.22 -0.58
C ALA A 42 0.58 1.93 -1.72
N VAL A 43 0.63 2.78 -2.75
CA VAL A 43 1.61 2.64 -3.85
C VAL A 43 3.04 2.72 -3.35
N SER A 44 3.34 3.65 -2.44
CA SER A 44 4.68 3.78 -1.85
C SER A 44 5.11 2.50 -1.12
N LYS A 45 4.21 1.84 -0.38
CA LYS A 45 4.51 0.54 0.24
C LYS A 45 4.78 -0.53 -0.80
N ILE A 46 4.02 -0.56 -1.90
CA ILE A 46 4.20 -1.53 -2.99
C ILE A 46 5.57 -1.32 -3.65
N VAL A 47 5.96 -0.08 -3.93
CA VAL A 47 7.27 0.26 -4.49
C VAL A 47 8.39 -0.05 -3.50
N LEU A 48 8.21 0.23 -2.20
CA LEU A 48 9.20 -0.08 -1.17
C LEU A 48 9.42 -1.60 -1.05
N VAL A 49 8.33 -2.38 -1.03
CA VAL A 49 8.38 -3.84 -1.06
C VAL A 49 9.03 -4.30 -2.37
N ALA A 50 8.61 -3.78 -3.52
CA ALA A 50 9.19 -4.14 -4.81
C ALA A 50 10.69 -3.82 -4.87
N TYR A 51 11.15 -2.68 -4.37
CA TYR A 51 12.57 -2.29 -4.38
C TYR A 51 13.41 -3.17 -3.46
N VAL A 52 12.96 -3.40 -2.22
CA VAL A 52 13.67 -4.27 -1.27
C VAL A 52 13.70 -5.72 -1.77
N TYR A 53 12.61 -6.19 -2.37
CA TYR A 53 12.47 -7.57 -2.81
C TYR A 53 12.97 -7.82 -4.24
N MET A 54 13.05 -6.82 -5.14
CA MET A 54 13.61 -6.95 -6.49
C MET A 54 15.12 -7.15 -6.46
N HIS A 55 15.82 -6.48 -5.53
CA HIS A 55 17.22 -6.81 -5.28
C HIS A 55 17.39 -8.26 -4.78
N LEU A 56 16.32 -8.89 -4.29
CA LEU A 56 16.29 -10.25 -3.76
C LEU A 56 15.56 -11.25 -4.67
N TYR A 57 15.02 -10.79 -5.81
CA TYR A 57 14.26 -11.57 -6.80
C TYR A 57 15.13 -12.60 -7.51
N TYR A 58 16.45 -12.50 -7.38
CA TYR A 58 17.38 -13.34 -8.11
C TYR A 58 17.37 -14.82 -7.69
N GLU A 59 16.78 -15.22 -6.56
CA GLU A 59 16.91 -16.62 -6.10
C GLU A 59 15.71 -17.33 -5.43
N SER A 60 14.65 -16.69 -4.92
CA SER A 60 13.66 -17.43 -4.10
C SER A 60 12.17 -17.27 -4.47
N HIS A 61 11.55 -18.43 -4.76
CA HIS A 61 10.17 -18.62 -5.21
C HIS A 61 9.10 -18.05 -4.25
N THR A 62 9.39 -17.96 -2.95
CA THR A 62 8.48 -17.46 -1.91
C THR A 62 8.29 -15.94 -1.98
N LEU A 63 9.31 -15.19 -2.42
CA LEU A 63 9.25 -13.72 -2.51
C LEU A 63 8.32 -13.24 -3.63
N ARG A 64 8.20 -14.02 -4.71
CA ARG A 64 7.27 -13.76 -5.82
C ARG A 64 5.81 -13.75 -5.37
N LYS A 65 5.46 -14.56 -4.37
CA LYS A 65 4.08 -14.65 -3.84
C LYS A 65 3.71 -13.44 -2.98
N LEU A 66 4.68 -12.81 -2.32
CA LEU A 66 4.47 -11.58 -1.52
C LEU A 66 4.12 -10.38 -2.41
N LEU A 67 4.68 -10.31 -3.62
CA LEU A 67 4.36 -9.29 -4.63
C LEU A 67 2.93 -9.42 -5.20
N PHE A 68 2.31 -10.60 -5.07
CA PHE A 68 0.94 -10.83 -5.53
C PHE A 68 -0.14 -10.36 -4.54
N ILE A 69 0.19 -10.17 -3.27
CA ILE A 69 -0.74 -9.68 -2.24
C ILE A 69 -1.21 -8.24 -2.49
N PRO A 70 -0.35 -7.27 -2.87
CA PRO A 70 -0.80 -5.90 -3.08
C PRO A 70 -1.65 -5.68 -4.33
N ILE A 71 -1.55 -6.55 -5.34
CA ILE A 71 -2.28 -6.42 -6.61
C ILE A 71 -3.81 -6.44 -6.40
N PRO A 72 -4.42 -7.46 -5.76
CA PRO A 72 -5.86 -7.48 -5.50
C PRO A 72 -6.29 -6.37 -4.54
N LEU A 73 -5.40 -5.89 -3.66
CA LEU A 73 -5.69 -4.75 -2.78
C LEU A 73 -5.88 -3.46 -3.59
N VAL A 74 -5.00 -3.21 -4.58
CA VAL A 74 -5.15 -2.06 -5.50
C VAL A 74 -6.43 -2.18 -6.33
N VAL A 75 -6.75 -3.36 -6.84
CA VAL A 75 -7.99 -3.59 -7.60
C VAL A 75 -9.23 -3.32 -6.73
N PHE A 76 -9.25 -3.86 -5.51
CA PHE A 76 -10.35 -3.61 -4.56
C PHE A 76 -10.49 -2.11 -4.25
N PHE A 77 -9.37 -1.40 -4.07
CA PHE A 77 -9.36 0.02 -3.80
C PHE A 77 -9.84 0.85 -5.00
N LEU A 78 -9.44 0.50 -6.23
CA LEU A 78 -9.91 1.15 -7.45
C LEU A 78 -11.42 0.98 -7.65
N VAL A 79 -11.95 -0.22 -7.34
CA VAL A 79 -13.39 -0.47 -7.37
C VAL A 79 -14.10 0.37 -6.30
N ALA A 80 -13.59 0.40 -5.08
CA ALA A 80 -14.15 1.22 -4.00
C ALA A 80 -14.16 2.72 -4.36
N LEU A 81 -13.07 3.22 -4.97
CA LEU A 81 -12.97 4.60 -5.45
C LEU A 81 -13.93 4.88 -6.61
N ALA A 82 -14.06 3.97 -7.56
CA ALA A 82 -15.01 4.11 -8.65
C ALA A 82 -16.46 4.18 -8.13
N TYR A 83 -16.79 3.36 -7.12
CA TYR A 83 -18.09 3.41 -6.45
C TYR A 83 -18.32 4.73 -5.70
N ASP A 84 -17.33 5.21 -4.93
CA ASP A 84 -17.43 6.48 -4.19
C ASP A 84 -17.53 7.69 -5.14
N ALA A 85 -16.71 7.72 -6.20
CA ALA A 85 -16.75 8.77 -7.22
C ALA A 85 -18.08 8.79 -7.98
N GLN A 86 -18.62 7.60 -8.30
CA GLN A 86 -19.93 7.49 -8.95
C GLN A 86 -21.06 7.90 -7.99
N PHE A 87 -20.95 7.61 -6.69
CA PHE A 87 -21.94 8.02 -5.67
C PHE A 87 -22.09 9.54 -5.59
N ASN A 88 -21.01 10.30 -5.74
CA ASN A 88 -21.04 11.77 -5.74
C ASN A 88 -21.74 12.37 -6.97
N TRP A 89 -21.73 11.70 -8.12
CA TRP A 89 -22.37 12.17 -9.36
C TRP A 89 -23.88 11.93 -9.41
N ILE A 90 -24.42 11.01 -8.59
CA ILE A 90 -25.84 10.62 -8.59
C ILE A 90 -26.66 11.51 -7.64
N ILE A 91 -26.00 12.27 -6.75
CA ILE A 91 -26.64 13.12 -5.73
C ILE A 91 -26.46 14.59 -6.12
N GLN A 92 -26.88 14.95 -7.33
CA GLN A 92 -27.04 16.33 -7.78
C GLN A 92 -28.50 16.64 -8.07
#